data_AF-A0A0G4IJP4-F1
#
_entry.id   AF-A0A0G4IJP4-F1
#
_cell.length_a   1.000
_cell.length_b   1.000
_cell.length_c   1.000
_cell.angle_alpha   90.00
_cell.angle_beta   90.00
_cell.angle_gamma   90.00
#
_symmetry.space_group_name_H-M   'P 1'
#
loop_
_entity.id
_entity.type
_entity.pdbx_description
1 polymer ?
#
loop_
_entity_poly.entity_id
_entity_poly.type
_entity_poly.pdbx_seq_one_letter_code
_entity_poly.pdbx_strand_id
1 'polypeptide(L)'
;MAVLNESHSKGGAADMERDAEASAEEVGSGGTAGTADRASSADDGDGRSFVKWSVLQDALERSCVDGVQCCFLMKPDGSLLAFAGDRSSEKVVGGIVSLIWQCYDMDGREALASSQLRSVSIDCDAGKLVVAPVASFLFGMCTDQTTPAGLVRQQLTAFKTFLDDAFCQFPHPE
;
A
#
# COMPACT_ATOMS: atom_id res chain seq x y z
N MET A 1 -6.73 54.02 19.17
CA MET A 1 -7.71 52.99 19.61
C MET A 1 -6.88 51.79 20.03
N ALA A 2 -6.60 51.52 21.32
CA ALA A 2 -7.52 51.11 22.40
C ALA A 2 -8.32 49.85 21.99
N VAL A 3 -8.40 48.73 22.73
CA VAL A 3 -7.99 48.30 24.08
C VAL A 3 -8.14 46.75 24.13
N LEU A 4 -7.40 46.12 25.06
CA LEU A 4 -7.45 44.75 25.63
C LEU A 4 -8.70 43.86 25.42
N ASN A 5 -8.52 42.52 25.44
CA ASN A 5 -8.89 41.68 26.60
C ASN A 5 -8.38 40.23 26.54
N GLU A 6 -7.82 39.77 27.66
CA GLU A 6 -7.54 38.37 28.03
C GLU A 6 -8.85 37.62 28.35
N SER A 7 -8.82 36.28 28.31
CA SER A 7 -9.48 35.41 29.31
C SER A 7 -9.05 33.96 29.16
N HIS A 8 -8.44 33.44 30.23
CA HIS A 8 -8.27 32.03 30.55
C HIS A 8 -9.62 31.28 30.64
N SER A 9 -9.62 29.97 30.36
CA SER A 9 -10.39 29.02 31.17
C SER A 9 -9.68 27.67 31.28
N LYS A 10 -9.66 27.18 32.52
CA LYS A 10 -9.04 25.97 33.06
C LYS A 10 -9.89 24.72 32.84
N GLY A 11 -9.23 23.56 32.99
CA GLY A 11 -9.80 22.30 33.48
C GLY A 11 -9.61 21.16 32.47
N GLY A 12 -9.06 19.99 32.79
CA GLY A 12 -8.72 19.38 34.07
C GLY A 12 -8.97 17.87 33.96
N ALA A 13 -7.95 17.09 34.35
CA ALA A 13 -7.99 15.69 34.83
C ALA A 13 -8.73 14.61 34.02
N ALA A 14 -7.96 13.60 33.58
CA ALA A 14 -8.33 12.20 33.77
C ALA A 14 -7.07 11.32 33.65
N ASP A 15 -6.44 11.09 34.81
CA ASP A 15 -5.72 9.86 35.10
C ASP A 15 -6.65 8.65 34.83
N MET A 16 -6.12 7.64 34.14
CA MET A 16 -6.72 6.31 34.12
C MET A 16 -5.59 5.28 34.15
N GLU A 17 -5.08 5.06 35.36
CA GLU A 17 -4.51 3.79 35.78
C GLU A 17 -5.45 2.64 35.38
N ARG A 18 -4.90 1.63 34.70
CA ARG A 18 -5.41 0.27 34.77
C ARG A 18 -4.22 -0.68 34.80
N ASP A 19 -3.87 -1.05 36.01
CA ASP A 19 -3.27 -2.34 36.33
C ASP A 19 -4.11 -3.49 35.76
N ALA A 20 -3.42 -4.47 35.20
CA ALA A 20 -3.92 -5.82 35.04
C ALA A 20 -2.83 -6.80 35.50
N GLU A 21 -3.10 -7.43 36.64
CA GLU A 21 -2.58 -8.70 37.16
C GLU A 21 -2.32 -9.73 36.03
N ALA A 22 -1.17 -10.38 35.94
CA ALA A 22 -0.56 -11.43 36.79
C ALA A 22 -0.96 -12.87 36.40
N SER A 23 0.09 -13.71 36.28
CA SER A 23 0.13 -15.18 36.47
C SER A 23 -0.46 -16.06 35.34
N ALA A 24 0.04 -17.24 35.00
CA ALA A 24 1.22 -18.05 35.33
C ALA A 24 1.28 -19.23 34.32
N GLU A 25 2.48 -19.83 34.19
CA GLU A 25 2.84 -21.26 33.94
C GLU A 25 1.96 -22.14 33.01
N GLU A 26 2.49 -22.95 32.09
CA GLU A 26 3.25 -24.17 32.40
C GLU A 26 4.16 -24.65 31.26
N VAL A 27 5.22 -25.33 31.70
CA VAL A 27 6.16 -26.17 30.96
C VAL A 27 5.52 -27.53 30.64
N GLY A 28 5.70 -28.05 29.43
CA GLY A 28 5.26 -29.39 29.06
C GLY A 28 6.18 -30.07 28.05
N SER A 29 7.14 -30.83 28.56
CA SER A 29 8.05 -31.72 27.83
C SER A 29 7.48 -33.13 27.66
N GLY A 30 7.62 -33.73 26.47
CA GLY A 30 7.42 -35.17 26.19
C GLY A 30 7.26 -35.38 24.68
N GLY A 31 8.20 -36.00 23.94
CA GLY A 31 8.30 -37.45 23.71
C GLY A 31 7.19 -37.91 22.75
N THR A 32 7.37 -38.59 21.61
CA THR A 32 8.36 -39.58 21.16
C THR A 32 8.27 -39.79 19.64
N ALA A 33 9.28 -40.47 19.10
CA ALA A 33 9.49 -40.87 17.71
C ALA A 33 8.45 -41.81 17.07
N GLY A 34 8.51 -41.87 15.74
CA GLY A 34 7.94 -42.90 14.87
C GLY A 34 6.78 -42.35 14.03
N THR A 35 6.64 -42.60 12.72
CA THR A 35 7.34 -43.46 11.77
C THR A 35 6.94 -42.94 10.39
N ALA A 36 7.81 -43.19 9.41
CA ALA A 36 7.61 -42.92 8.00
C ALA A 36 6.17 -43.08 7.48
N ASP A 37 5.72 -42.11 6.69
CA ASP A 37 4.96 -42.46 5.51
C ASP A 37 5.44 -41.65 4.30
N ARG A 38 5.64 -42.41 3.23
CA ARG A 38 6.32 -42.06 2.01
C ARG A 38 5.22 -42.00 0.96
N ALA A 39 4.59 -40.85 0.82
CA ALA A 39 3.69 -40.59 -0.29
C ALA A 39 4.36 -39.63 -1.27
N SER A 40 5.07 -40.25 -2.23
CA SER A 40 5.35 -39.68 -3.54
C SER A 40 4.03 -39.20 -4.17
N SER A 41 4.00 -38.02 -4.76
CA SER A 41 3.71 -37.89 -6.20
C SER A 41 3.70 -36.44 -6.64
N ALA A 42 4.55 -36.17 -7.63
CA ALA A 42 4.30 -35.28 -8.76
C ALA A 42 3.68 -33.90 -8.48
N ASP A 43 4.54 -32.90 -8.32
CA ASP A 43 4.24 -31.58 -8.88
C ASP A 43 5.16 -31.39 -10.09
N ASP A 44 4.71 -31.95 -11.21
CA ASP A 44 5.22 -31.70 -12.55
C ASP A 44 4.11 -30.88 -13.23
N GLY A 45 4.29 -29.57 -13.35
CA GLY A 45 3.25 -28.72 -13.94
C GLY A 45 3.47 -27.21 -13.84
N ASP A 46 4.15 -26.66 -14.85
CA ASP A 46 4.20 -25.23 -15.22
C ASP A 46 4.86 -24.29 -14.19
N GLY A 47 6.10 -23.88 -14.46
CA GLY A 47 6.89 -22.94 -13.66
C GLY A 47 6.39 -21.48 -13.68
N ARG A 48 5.08 -21.28 -13.57
CA ARG A 48 4.42 -19.98 -13.40
C ARG A 48 3.87 -19.92 -11.98
N SER A 49 4.63 -19.31 -11.07
CA SER A 49 4.18 -19.05 -9.71
C SER A 49 3.10 -17.95 -9.72
N PHE A 50 1.84 -18.33 -9.86
CA PHE A 50 0.74 -17.38 -9.78
C PHE A 50 0.68 -16.74 -8.39
N VAL A 51 0.73 -15.40 -8.33
CA VAL A 51 0.45 -14.70 -7.07
C VAL A 51 -1.04 -14.82 -6.77
N LYS A 52 -1.34 -15.50 -5.67
CA LYS A 52 -2.71 -15.64 -5.17
C LYS A 52 -3.24 -14.25 -4.76
N TRP A 53 -4.47 -13.94 -5.17
CA TRP A 53 -5.13 -12.66 -4.87
C TRP A 53 -5.08 -12.28 -3.38
N SER A 54 -5.29 -13.25 -2.48
CA SER A 54 -5.24 -13.01 -1.04
C SER A 54 -3.87 -12.53 -0.57
N VAL A 55 -2.78 -13.04 -1.16
CA VAL A 55 -1.41 -12.64 -0.81
C VAL A 55 -1.14 -11.22 -1.28
N LEU A 56 -1.63 -10.84 -2.46
CA LEU A 56 -1.51 -9.46 -2.96
C LEU A 56 -2.24 -8.48 -2.04
N GLN A 57 -3.48 -8.82 -1.65
CA GLN A 57 -4.27 -7.96 -0.77
C GLN A 57 -3.64 -7.85 0.62
N ASP A 58 -3.17 -8.95 1.21
CA ASP A 58 -2.43 -8.93 2.47
C ASP A 58 -1.15 -8.07 2.37
N ALA A 59 -0.44 -8.13 1.25
CA ALA A 59 0.77 -7.33 1.02
C ALA A 59 0.46 -5.83 0.92
N LEU A 60 -0.63 -5.46 0.24
CA LEU A 60 -1.14 -4.08 0.19
C LEU A 60 -1.52 -3.56 1.58
N GLU A 61 -2.24 -4.34 2.37
CA GLU A 61 -2.64 -3.96 3.72
C GLU A 61 -1.42 -3.77 4.64
N ARG A 62 -0.42 -4.65 4.55
CA ARG A 62 0.84 -4.52 5.30
C ARG A 62 1.70 -3.35 4.82
N SER A 63 1.51 -2.85 3.61
CA SER A 63 2.18 -1.64 3.13
C SER A 63 1.55 -0.34 3.66
N CYS A 64 0.35 -0.38 4.22
CA CYS A 64 -0.30 0.77 4.83
C CYS A 64 0.22 1.02 6.26
N VAL A 65 1.53 1.27 6.39
CA VAL A 65 2.21 1.57 7.66
C VAL A 65 2.98 2.89 7.56
N ASP A 66 3.49 3.42 8.66
CA ASP A 66 4.36 4.61 8.71
C ASP A 66 3.77 5.89 8.06
N GLY A 67 2.48 6.12 8.27
CA GLY A 67 1.75 7.30 7.78
C GLY A 67 1.18 7.16 6.37
N VAL A 68 1.28 5.97 5.75
CA VAL A 68 0.53 5.62 4.55
C VAL A 68 -0.94 5.38 4.92
N GLN A 69 -1.84 6.21 4.38
CA GLN A 69 -3.28 6.17 4.64
C GLN A 69 -4.01 5.15 3.79
N CYS A 70 -3.61 5.02 2.52
CA CYS A 70 -4.15 3.99 1.65
C CYS A 70 -3.17 3.63 0.53
N CYS A 71 -3.28 2.39 0.06
CA CYS A 71 -2.59 1.85 -1.10
C CYS A 71 -3.62 1.29 -2.07
N PHE A 72 -3.40 1.47 -3.36
CA PHE A 72 -4.33 0.98 -4.37
C PHE A 72 -3.60 0.49 -5.61
N LEU A 73 -4.18 -0.52 -6.24
CA LEU A 73 -3.80 -1.04 -7.54
C LEU A 73 -4.99 -0.90 -8.47
N MET A 74 -4.78 -0.28 -9.63
CA MET A 74 -5.87 0.03 -10.56
C MET A 74 -5.41 -0.08 -12.01
N LYS A 75 -6.37 -0.17 -12.91
CA LYS A 75 -6.10 -0.03 -14.35
C LYS A 75 -5.95 1.46 -14.72
N PRO A 76 -5.29 1.78 -15.84
CA PRO A 76 -5.15 3.16 -16.33
C PRO A 76 -6.49 3.88 -16.64
N ASP A 77 -7.60 3.14 -16.77
CA ASP A 77 -8.95 3.68 -16.95
C ASP A 77 -9.59 4.17 -15.63
N GLY A 78 -8.95 3.92 -14.48
CA GLY A 78 -9.46 4.25 -13.14
C GLY A 78 -10.23 3.12 -12.46
N SER A 79 -10.35 1.95 -13.09
CA SER A 79 -10.95 0.76 -12.49
C SER A 79 -10.04 0.19 -11.41
N LEU A 80 -10.47 0.23 -10.14
CA LEU A 80 -9.73 -0.35 -9.02
C LEU A 80 -9.71 -1.88 -9.12
N LEU A 81 -8.53 -2.47 -8.95
CA LEU A 81 -8.34 -3.90 -8.73
C LEU A 81 -8.30 -4.20 -7.24
N ALA A 82 -7.42 -3.50 -6.52
CA ALA A 82 -7.23 -3.66 -5.10
C ALA A 82 -7.13 -2.30 -4.42
N PHE A 83 -7.56 -2.25 -3.16
CA PHE A 83 -7.50 -1.06 -2.33
C PHE A 83 -7.33 -1.49 -0.87
N ALA A 84 -6.42 -0.83 -0.16
CA ALA A 84 -6.18 -0.99 1.27
C ALA A 84 -6.19 0.39 1.93
N GLY A 85 -6.79 0.49 3.13
CA GLY A 85 -7.05 1.76 3.81
C GLY A 85 -8.55 2.12 3.84
N ASP A 86 -8.88 3.38 4.12
CA ASP A 86 -10.27 3.84 4.15
C ASP A 86 -10.90 3.86 2.74
N ARG A 87 -11.97 3.08 2.57
CA ARG A 87 -12.68 2.88 1.30
C ARG A 87 -13.73 3.93 0.99
N SER A 88 -13.99 4.86 1.91
CA SER A 88 -15.03 5.89 1.78
C SER A 88 -14.93 6.69 0.46
N SER A 89 -13.71 6.89 -0.05
CA SER A 89 -13.42 7.67 -1.25
C SER A 89 -12.77 6.86 -2.39
N GLU A 90 -12.71 5.53 -2.30
CA GLU A 90 -11.90 4.68 -3.20
C GLU A 90 -12.18 4.94 -4.70
N LYS A 91 -13.45 5.00 -5.09
CA LYS A 91 -13.88 5.19 -6.48
C LYS A 91 -13.52 6.58 -7.02
N VAL A 92 -13.63 7.60 -6.17
CA VAL A 92 -13.31 8.99 -6.53
C VAL A 92 -11.80 9.13 -6.71
N VAL A 93 -11.01 8.55 -5.81
CA VAL A 93 -9.54 8.52 -5.91
C VAL A 93 -9.11 7.85 -7.21
N GLY A 94 -9.64 6.66 -7.53
CA GLY A 94 -9.29 5.95 -8.76
C GLY A 94 -9.55 6.78 -10.04
N GLY A 95 -10.71 7.46 -10.11
CA GLY A 95 -11.05 8.30 -11.26
C GLY A 95 -10.23 9.58 -11.38
N ILE A 96 -9.89 10.24 -10.27
CA ILE A 96 -9.04 11.43 -10.30
C ILE A 96 -7.60 11.06 -10.67
N VAL A 97 -7.08 9.99 -10.08
CA VAL A 97 -5.71 9.52 -10.34
C VAL A 97 -5.55 9.07 -11.78
N SER A 98 -6.54 8.39 -12.36
CA SER A 98 -6.47 7.96 -13.77
C SER A 98 -6.45 9.16 -14.71
N LEU A 99 -7.26 10.19 -14.45
CA LEU A 99 -7.26 11.41 -15.24
C LEU A 99 -5.89 12.12 -15.18
N ILE A 100 -5.34 12.29 -13.98
CA ILE A 100 -4.02 12.89 -13.78
C ILE A 100 -2.96 12.10 -14.56
N TRP A 101 -2.94 10.78 -14.41
CA TRP A 101 -1.99 9.92 -15.10
C TRP A 101 -2.08 10.06 -16.62
N GLN A 102 -3.30 10.01 -17.18
CA GLN A 102 -3.52 10.13 -18.62
C GLN A 102 -3.07 11.49 -19.17
N CYS A 103 -3.34 12.59 -18.46
CA CYS A 103 -2.84 13.91 -18.84
C CYS A 103 -1.31 13.92 -18.93
N TYR A 104 -0.61 13.44 -17.88
CA TYR A 104 0.85 13.44 -17.88
C TYR A 104 1.49 12.42 -18.83
N ASP A 105 0.86 11.28 -19.07
CA ASP A 105 1.38 10.26 -20.00
C ASP A 105 1.21 10.70 -21.46
N MET A 106 0.11 11.38 -21.81
CA MET A 106 -0.07 11.98 -23.14
C MET A 106 0.88 13.15 -23.36
N ASP A 107 0.88 14.13 -22.45
CA ASP A 107 1.70 15.33 -22.57
C ASP A 107 3.20 14.99 -22.50
N GLY A 108 3.57 13.99 -21.70
CA GLY A 108 4.95 13.50 -21.58
C GLY A 108 5.49 12.86 -22.86
N ARG A 109 4.65 12.13 -23.61
CA ARG A 109 5.06 11.53 -24.89
C ARG A 109 5.30 12.58 -25.96
N GLU A 110 4.50 13.64 -25.98
CA GLU A 110 4.65 14.76 -26.93
C GLU A 110 5.84 15.65 -26.59
N ALA A 111 6.10 15.92 -25.31
CA ALA A 111 7.14 16.85 -24.88
C ALA A 111 8.54 16.23 -24.72
N LEU A 112 8.64 14.95 -24.32
CA LEU A 112 9.91 14.30 -23.96
C LEU A 112 10.42 13.25 -24.94
N ALA A 113 9.93 13.27 -26.19
CA ALA A 113 10.39 12.37 -27.26
C ALA A 113 10.39 10.89 -26.84
N SER A 114 9.18 10.36 -26.62
CA SER A 114 8.86 8.94 -26.38
C SER A 114 9.28 8.31 -25.04
N SER A 115 9.69 9.11 -24.03
CA SER A 115 9.91 8.57 -22.69
C SER A 115 8.57 8.27 -21.98
N GLN A 116 8.38 7.03 -21.51
CA GLN A 116 7.22 6.64 -20.73
C GLN A 116 7.25 7.29 -19.33
N LEU A 117 6.08 7.72 -18.84
CA LEU A 117 5.94 8.30 -17.51
C LEU A 117 6.32 7.26 -16.44
N ARG A 118 7.33 7.57 -15.61
CA ARG A 118 7.86 6.62 -14.60
C ARG A 118 7.13 6.68 -13.26
N SER A 119 6.73 7.87 -12.84
CA SER A 119 6.00 8.09 -11.60
C SER A 119 5.48 9.52 -11.54
N VAL A 120 4.32 9.71 -10.90
CA VAL A 120 3.76 11.02 -10.55
C VAL A 120 3.76 11.13 -9.04
N SER A 121 4.21 12.27 -8.51
CA SER A 121 4.15 12.60 -7.09
C SER A 121 3.47 13.96 -6.96
N ILE A 122 2.43 14.02 -6.15
CA ILE A 122 1.65 15.23 -5.89
C ILE A 122 1.71 15.47 -4.39
N ASP A 123 2.15 16.67 -4.02
CA ASP A 123 2.16 17.15 -2.64
C ASP A 123 0.93 18.05 -2.44
N CYS A 124 0.08 17.67 -1.49
CA CYS A 124 -1.13 18.40 -1.12
C CYS A 124 -1.01 18.83 0.34
N ASP A 125 -1.74 19.88 0.73
CA ASP A 125 -1.73 20.37 2.12
C ASP A 125 -2.10 19.28 3.14
N ALA A 126 -2.98 18.35 2.76
CA ALA A 126 -3.45 17.26 3.61
C ALA A 126 -2.60 15.97 3.54
N GLY A 127 -1.62 15.89 2.63
CA GLY A 127 -0.88 14.65 2.40
C GLY A 127 -0.23 14.56 1.03
N LYS A 128 0.40 13.41 0.74
CA LYS A 128 1.09 13.18 -0.52
C LYS A 128 0.45 12.01 -1.27
N LEU A 129 0.33 12.15 -2.58
CA LEU A 129 -0.10 11.08 -3.48
C LEU A 129 1.08 10.71 -4.38
N VAL A 130 1.44 9.44 -4.42
CA VAL A 130 2.48 8.95 -5.32
C VAL A 130 1.95 7.77 -6.13
N VAL A 131 2.17 7.80 -7.44
CA VAL A 131 1.64 6.83 -8.40
C VAL A 131 2.74 6.41 -9.35
N ALA A 132 2.86 5.12 -9.63
CA ALA A 132 3.80 4.55 -10.59
C ALA A 132 3.15 3.43 -11.42
N PRO A 133 3.60 3.21 -12.67
CA PRO A 133 3.11 2.13 -13.48
C PRO A 133 3.77 0.82 -13.05
N VAL A 134 3.03 -0.27 -13.07
CA VAL A 134 3.47 -1.61 -12.69
C VAL A 134 2.87 -2.58 -13.70
N ALA A 135 3.71 -3.20 -14.53
CA ALA A 135 3.28 -3.92 -15.72
C ALA A 135 2.21 -3.14 -16.54
N SER A 136 0.97 -3.64 -16.60
CA SER A 136 -0.18 -3.03 -17.30
C SER A 136 -1.12 -2.22 -16.39
N PHE A 137 -0.74 -2.02 -15.12
CA PHE A 137 -1.54 -1.39 -14.08
C PHE A 137 -0.84 -0.15 -13.52
N LEU A 138 -1.57 0.59 -12.69
CA LEU A 138 -1.08 1.71 -11.89
C LEU A 138 -1.16 1.33 -10.41
N PHE A 139 -0.03 1.48 -9.72
CA PHE A 139 0.05 1.35 -8.27
C PHE A 139 0.24 2.73 -7.67
N GLY A 140 -0.51 3.03 -6.60
CA GLY A 140 -0.42 4.31 -5.93
C GLY A 140 -0.62 4.19 -4.43
N MET A 141 -0.11 5.21 -3.73
CA MET A 141 -0.20 5.33 -2.28
C MET A 141 -0.51 6.78 -1.91
N CYS A 142 -1.38 6.94 -0.92
CA CYS A 142 -1.65 8.22 -0.27
C CYS A 142 -1.06 8.20 1.13
N THR A 143 -0.34 9.24 1.50
CA THR A 143 0.28 9.39 2.82
C THR A 143 -0.17 10.68 3.47
N ASP A 144 0.00 10.76 4.78
CA ASP A 144 -0.15 12.03 5.48
C ASP A 144 0.97 13.03 5.09
N GLN A 145 0.84 14.26 5.59
CA GLN A 145 1.80 15.33 5.34
C GLN A 145 3.14 15.10 6.07
N THR A 146 3.11 14.38 7.19
CA THR A 146 4.26 14.15 8.08
C THR A 146 5.23 13.12 7.52
N THR A 147 4.76 12.18 6.70
CA THR A 147 5.59 11.15 6.09
C THR A 147 6.65 11.76 5.15
N PRO A 148 7.95 11.47 5.36
CA PRO A 148 9.01 11.94 4.47
C PRO A 148 8.86 11.38 3.06
N ALA A 149 8.96 12.25 2.04
CA ALA A 149 8.83 11.83 0.64
C ALA A 149 9.85 10.74 0.23
N GLY A 150 11.02 10.69 0.88
CA GLY A 150 12.01 9.63 0.67
C GLY A 150 11.50 8.25 1.05
N LEU A 151 10.78 8.14 2.18
CA LEU A 151 10.20 6.87 2.65
C LEU A 151 9.11 6.39 1.69
N VAL A 152 8.20 7.28 1.30
CA VAL A 152 7.12 6.98 0.35
C VAL A 152 7.68 6.47 -0.97
N ARG A 153 8.71 7.15 -1.52
CA ARG A 153 9.35 6.74 -2.78
C ARG A 153 10.08 5.40 -2.66
N GLN A 154 10.75 5.15 -1.54
CA GLN A 154 11.43 3.87 -1.30
C GLN A 154 10.41 2.73 -1.25
N GLN A 155 9.32 2.91 -0.52
CA GLN A 155 8.26 1.91 -0.40
C GLN A 155 7.55 1.67 -1.73
N LEU A 156 7.25 2.74 -2.47
CA LEU A 156 6.67 2.64 -3.81
C LEU A 156 7.59 1.82 -4.73
N THR A 157 8.90 2.11 -4.71
CA THR A 157 9.88 1.43 -5.55
C THR A 157 10.02 -0.04 -5.16
N ALA A 158 10.07 -0.35 -3.87
CA ALA A 158 10.17 -1.72 -3.38
C ALA A 158 8.93 -2.54 -3.76
N PHE A 159 7.73 -1.98 -3.58
CA PHE A 159 6.48 -2.66 -3.91
C PHE A 159 6.29 -2.77 -5.42
N LYS A 160 6.68 -1.74 -6.18
CA LYS A 160 6.73 -1.80 -7.65
C LYS A 160 7.58 -2.97 -8.12
N THR A 161 8.81 -3.12 -7.61
CA THR A 161 9.67 -4.24 -8.00
C THR A 161 9.05 -5.59 -7.66
N PHE A 162 8.49 -5.74 -6.46
CA PHE A 162 7.78 -6.95 -6.05
C PHE A 162 6.61 -7.29 -6.99
N LEU A 163 5.81 -6.27 -7.35
CA LEU A 163 4.68 -6.46 -8.26
C LEU A 163 5.13 -6.70 -9.71
N ASP A 164 6.17 -6.02 -10.19
CA ASP A 164 6.72 -6.26 -11.52
C ASP A 164 7.23 -7.71 -11.63
N ASP A 165 7.89 -8.24 -10.61
CA ASP A 165 8.33 -9.65 -10.57
C ASP A 165 7.13 -10.62 -10.54
N ALA A 166 6.07 -10.26 -9.81
CA ALA A 166 4.82 -11.02 -9.77
C ALA A 166 4.06 -11.01 -11.10
N PHE A 167 4.02 -9.85 -11.78
CA PHE A 167 3.29 -9.66 -13.03
C PHE A 167 4.10 -10.00 -14.29
N CYS A 168 5.44 -10.08 -14.22
CA CYS A 168 6.27 -10.62 -15.32
C CYS A 168 5.86 -12.05 -15.71
N GLN A 169 5.16 -12.75 -14.83
CA GLN A 169 4.60 -14.09 -15.04
C GLN A 169 3.26 -14.09 -15.77
N PHE A 170 2.63 -12.91 -15.93
CA PHE A 170 1.44 -12.69 -16.74
C PHE A 170 1.85 -12.09 -18.10
N PRO A 171 1.77 -12.86 -19.20
CA PRO A 171 1.97 -12.29 -20.53
C PRO A 171 0.86 -11.28 -20.83
N HIS A 172 1.22 -10.18 -21.49
CA HIS A 172 0.25 -9.23 -22.05
C HIS A 172 -0.72 -9.97 -22.99
N PRO A 173 -2.05 -9.78 -22.87
CA PRO A 173 -2.93 -10.05 -24.00
C PRO A 173 -2.64 -9.00 -25.08
N GLU A 174 -2.32 -9.46 -26.29
CA GLU A 174 -2.25 -8.65 -27.52
C GLU A 174 -3.60 -8.01 -27.86
#